data_AF-A0AAJ5V727-F1
#
_entry.id   AF-A0AAJ5V727-F1
#
_cell.length_a   1.000
_cell.length_b   1.000
_cell.length_c   1.000
_cell.angle_alpha   90.00
_cell.angle_beta   90.00
_cell.angle_gamma   90.00
#
_symmetry.space_group_name_H-M   'P 1'
#
loop_
_entity.id
_entity.type
_entity.pdbx_description
1 polymer ?
#
loop_
_entity_poly.entity_id
_entity_poly.type
_entity_poly.pdbx_seq_one_letter_code
_entity_poly.pdbx_strand_id
1 'polypeptide(L)'
;MTEETAAEARVRVKVTRTLVRTPLVVGTVLLLAAIGFTLLGDDLSIFPFLLMLVGGWCFGFAFVNATLGMVPTRNGAILHLGVAIVLGAVLAFVVEFGGDLIEPFPDEVRGIAVVLQLAAIPATGWIWLALIGRITDFFARRDAKKRPSPVAPEWEREESGDGSIVRFPAVELRLRTLTQAIVGITVVGGLLGVALVIALDDIVMRMGPRMMILFLGITVALPVYLVFTAILRRRTVPCTVAFGNDELRVGVGDELHRIPFRELEFLRWRCRSDYARIEVRGAGADLSLFAGLAKPPRGFSAELPALPRRVYRRLELAGFTLEKARRGEVITFRGPSEPASRAPAH
;
A
#
# COMPACT_ATOMS: atom_id res chain seq x y z
N MET A 1 7.44 -14.02 28.24
CA MET A 1 6.35 -14.71 27.53
C MET A 1 5.06 -14.01 27.91
N THR A 2 4.54 -13.15 27.04
CA THR A 2 3.24 -12.48 27.25
C THR A 2 2.14 -13.43 26.77
N GLU A 3 1.19 -13.76 27.63
CA GLU A 3 0.03 -14.58 27.30
C GLU A 3 -0.78 -13.90 26.18
N GLU A 4 -0.89 -14.58 25.03
CA GLU A 4 -1.68 -14.12 23.89
C GLU A 4 -3.16 -14.21 24.25
N THR A 5 -3.89 -13.10 24.15
CA THR A 5 -5.30 -13.08 24.50
C THR A 5 -6.13 -13.87 23.48
N ALA A 6 -7.26 -14.46 23.91
CA ALA A 6 -8.12 -15.24 23.02
C ALA A 6 -8.66 -14.44 21.81
N ALA A 7 -8.69 -13.10 21.89
CA ALA A 7 -9.02 -12.21 20.80
C ALA A 7 -7.88 -12.08 19.78
N GLU A 8 -6.64 -11.95 20.24
CA GLU A 8 -5.44 -11.91 19.40
C GLU A 8 -5.24 -13.23 18.65
N ALA A 9 -5.47 -14.36 19.32
CA ALA A 9 -5.42 -15.68 18.71
C ALA A 9 -6.45 -15.83 17.57
N ARG A 10 -7.71 -15.40 17.78
CA ARG A 10 -8.76 -15.44 16.74
C ARG A 10 -8.44 -14.55 15.54
N VAL A 11 -7.87 -13.36 15.79
CA VAL A 11 -7.44 -12.45 14.72
C VAL A 11 -6.30 -13.06 13.93
N ARG A 12 -5.28 -13.63 14.61
CA ARG A 12 -4.16 -14.32 13.95
C ARG A 12 -4.65 -15.45 13.06
N VAL A 13 -5.54 -16.32 13.55
CA VAL A 13 -6.10 -17.43 12.77
C VAL A 13 -6.85 -16.92 11.53
N LYS A 14 -7.65 -15.86 11.66
CA LYS A 14 -8.38 -15.26 10.53
C LYS A 14 -7.44 -14.66 9.49
N VAL A 15 -6.39 -13.99 9.93
CA VAL A 15 -5.37 -13.38 9.06
C VAL A 15 -4.58 -14.46 8.32
N THR A 16 -4.10 -15.49 9.02
CA THR A 16 -3.37 -16.61 8.40
C THR A 16 -4.25 -17.36 7.41
N ARG A 17 -5.54 -17.58 7.72
CA ARG A 17 -6.48 -18.21 6.78
C ARG A 17 -6.63 -17.38 5.51
N THR A 18 -6.83 -16.07 5.64
CA THR A 18 -7.14 -15.19 4.51
C THR A 18 -5.92 -14.86 3.65
N LEU A 19 -4.75 -14.67 4.25
CA LEU A 19 -3.55 -14.19 3.55
C LEU A 19 -2.57 -15.30 3.15
N VAL A 20 -2.71 -16.50 3.71
CA VAL A 20 -1.82 -17.63 3.43
C VAL A 20 -2.60 -18.82 2.88
N ARG A 21 -3.60 -19.33 3.62
CA ARG A 21 -4.31 -20.55 3.19
C ARG A 21 -5.19 -20.34 1.96
N THR A 22 -5.99 -19.27 1.93
CA THR A 22 -6.87 -19.00 0.80
C THR A 22 -6.07 -18.80 -0.50
N PRO A 23 -5.00 -17.98 -0.55
CA PRO A 23 -4.20 -17.84 -1.76
C PRO A 23 -3.50 -19.14 -2.16
N LEU A 24 -3.03 -19.98 -1.23
CA LEU A 24 -2.49 -21.30 -1.58
C LEU A 24 -3.53 -22.19 -2.26
N VAL A 25 -4.74 -22.27 -1.71
CA VAL A 25 -5.82 -23.08 -2.30
C VAL A 25 -6.20 -22.56 -3.68
N VAL A 26 -6.39 -21.25 -3.81
CA VAL A 26 -6.68 -20.61 -5.10
C VAL A 26 -5.56 -20.88 -6.10
N GLY A 27 -4.31 -20.67 -5.69
CA GLY A 27 -3.13 -20.94 -6.52
C GLY A 27 -3.07 -22.38 -6.99
N THR A 28 -3.27 -23.35 -6.10
CA THR A 28 -3.31 -24.77 -6.45
C THR A 28 -4.42 -25.08 -7.45
N VAL A 29 -5.63 -24.58 -7.24
CA VAL A 29 -6.74 -24.80 -8.18
C VAL A 29 -6.44 -24.21 -9.56
N LEU A 30 -5.87 -23.00 -9.61
CA LEU A 30 -5.50 -22.35 -10.87
C LEU A 30 -4.40 -23.11 -11.62
N LEU A 31 -3.37 -23.59 -10.90
CA LEU A 31 -2.29 -24.36 -11.52
C LEU A 31 -2.76 -25.75 -11.98
N LEU A 32 -3.60 -26.43 -11.20
CA LEU A 32 -4.19 -27.71 -11.62
C LEU A 32 -5.06 -27.54 -12.86
N ALA A 33 -5.85 -26.46 -12.93
CA ALA A 33 -6.62 -26.13 -14.13
C ALA A 33 -5.69 -25.86 -15.32
N ALA A 34 -4.63 -25.05 -15.14
CA ALA A 34 -3.66 -24.78 -16.19
C ALA A 34 -2.95 -26.05 -16.71
N ILE A 35 -2.55 -26.95 -15.80
CA ILE A 35 -2.00 -28.27 -16.16
C ILE A 35 -3.03 -29.06 -16.97
N GLY A 36 -4.29 -29.09 -16.53
CA GLY A 36 -5.36 -29.76 -17.26
C GLY A 36 -5.54 -29.26 -18.70
N PHE A 37 -5.55 -27.94 -18.90
CA PHE A 37 -5.63 -27.35 -20.24
C PHE A 37 -4.40 -27.68 -21.10
N THR A 38 -3.20 -27.60 -20.52
CA THR A 38 -1.95 -27.92 -21.22
C THR A 38 -1.91 -29.39 -21.65
N LEU A 39 -2.32 -30.32 -20.77
CA LEU A 39 -2.38 -31.74 -21.10
C LEU A 39 -3.45 -32.09 -22.14
N LEU A 40 -4.44 -31.22 -22.36
CA LEU A 40 -5.45 -31.35 -23.41
C LEU A 40 -5.00 -30.70 -24.74
N GLY A 41 -3.77 -30.18 -24.82
CA GLY A 41 -3.17 -29.61 -26.03
C GLY A 41 -3.39 -28.10 -26.22
N ASP A 42 -3.82 -27.38 -25.17
CA ASP A 42 -3.92 -25.92 -25.16
C ASP A 42 -2.78 -25.29 -24.34
N ASP A 43 -1.60 -25.23 -24.95
CA ASP A 43 -0.35 -25.04 -24.21
C ASP A 43 -0.06 -23.56 -23.88
N LEU A 44 -0.61 -22.62 -24.67
CA LEU A 44 -0.24 -21.20 -24.62
C LEU A 44 -1.36 -20.24 -25.04
N SER A 45 -2.62 -20.69 -25.10
CA SER A 45 -3.69 -19.70 -25.27
C SER A 45 -3.74 -18.74 -24.08
N ILE A 46 -4.32 -17.57 -24.32
CA ILE A 46 -4.32 -16.47 -23.35
C ILE A 46 -4.88 -16.90 -21.99
N PHE A 47 -5.81 -17.84 -21.97
CA PHE A 47 -6.54 -18.23 -20.77
C PHE A 47 -5.71 -19.13 -19.84
N PRO A 48 -5.19 -20.31 -20.26
CA PRO A 48 -4.26 -21.10 -19.46
C PRO A 48 -3.04 -20.29 -19.02
N PHE A 49 -2.50 -19.44 -19.89
CA PHE A 49 -1.38 -18.57 -19.55
C PHE A 49 -1.69 -17.64 -18.35
N LEU A 50 -2.86 -17.00 -18.34
CA LEU A 50 -3.29 -16.18 -17.20
C LEU A 50 -3.47 -17.01 -15.91
N LEU A 51 -3.97 -18.24 -16.00
CA LEU A 51 -4.09 -19.14 -14.84
C LEU A 51 -2.71 -19.47 -14.25
N MET A 52 -1.71 -19.74 -15.08
CA MET A 52 -0.33 -19.98 -14.64
C MET A 52 0.24 -18.76 -13.90
N LEU A 53 0.07 -17.56 -14.47
CA LEU A 53 0.59 -16.33 -13.89
C LEU A 53 -0.07 -15.98 -12.55
N VAL A 54 -1.40 -16.01 -12.50
CA VAL A 54 -2.14 -15.70 -11.27
C VAL A 54 -1.91 -16.78 -10.22
N GLY A 55 -1.88 -18.06 -10.62
CA GLY A 55 -1.57 -19.19 -9.75
C GLY A 55 -0.20 -19.03 -9.09
N GLY A 56 0.83 -18.77 -9.89
CA GLY A 56 2.18 -18.46 -9.41
C GLY A 56 2.24 -17.27 -8.45
N TRP A 57 1.59 -16.16 -8.82
CA TRP A 57 1.50 -14.99 -7.95
C TRP A 57 0.84 -15.30 -6.59
N CYS A 58 -0.22 -16.11 -6.56
CA CYS A 58 -0.86 -16.53 -5.31
C CYS A 58 0.08 -17.28 -4.36
N PHE A 59 0.96 -18.15 -4.89
CA PHE A 59 1.99 -18.82 -4.10
C PHE A 59 3.04 -17.84 -3.55
N GLY A 60 3.54 -16.94 -4.40
CA GLY A 60 4.45 -15.87 -3.98
C GLY A 60 3.81 -15.00 -2.88
N PHE A 61 2.56 -14.58 -3.06
CA PHE A 61 1.80 -13.80 -2.10
C PHE A 61 1.64 -14.54 -0.76
N ALA A 62 1.24 -15.82 -0.79
CA ALA A 62 1.09 -16.63 0.42
C ALA A 62 2.41 -16.76 1.18
N PHE A 63 3.51 -17.05 0.48
CA PHE A 63 4.84 -17.18 1.07
C PHE A 63 5.31 -15.89 1.73
N VAL A 64 5.17 -14.75 1.05
CA VAL A 64 5.54 -13.43 1.60
C VAL A 64 4.75 -13.14 2.87
N ASN A 65 3.43 -13.36 2.87
CA ASN A 65 2.59 -13.13 4.05
C ASN A 65 2.91 -14.10 5.19
N ALA A 66 3.18 -15.37 4.87
CA ALA A 66 3.60 -16.37 5.86
C ALA A 66 4.92 -15.95 6.54
N THR A 67 5.93 -15.58 5.76
CA THR A 67 7.23 -15.14 6.29
C THR A 67 7.15 -13.81 7.03
N LEU A 68 6.19 -12.93 6.72
CA LEU A 68 5.97 -11.68 7.47
C LEU A 68 5.28 -11.95 8.82
N GLY A 69 4.45 -13.00 8.90
CA GLY A 69 3.75 -13.40 10.11
C GLY A 69 4.55 -14.28 11.08
N MET A 70 5.78 -14.67 10.72
CA MET A 70 6.64 -15.54 11.55
C MET A 70 7.18 -14.79 12.78
N VAL A 71 7.10 -15.46 13.94
CA VAL A 71 7.69 -15.01 15.21
C VAL A 71 8.67 -16.07 15.68
N PRO A 72 9.95 -15.74 15.94
CA PRO A 72 10.58 -14.41 15.81
C PRO A 72 10.70 -13.91 14.36
N THR A 73 10.64 -12.59 14.17
CA THR A 73 10.72 -11.94 12.85
C THR A 73 12.01 -12.27 12.09
N ARG A 74 13.11 -12.52 12.80
CA ARG A 74 14.39 -12.95 12.23
C ARG A 74 14.26 -14.26 11.44
N ASN A 75 13.48 -15.22 11.92
CA ASN A 75 13.32 -16.51 11.23
C ASN A 75 12.61 -16.31 9.89
N GLY A 76 11.55 -15.50 9.90
CA GLY A 76 10.87 -15.08 8.69
C GLY A 76 11.78 -14.33 7.71
N ALA A 77 12.74 -13.54 8.19
CA ALA A 77 13.73 -12.87 7.34
C ALA A 77 14.74 -13.83 6.71
N ILE A 78 15.30 -14.75 7.50
CA ILE A 78 16.27 -15.75 7.04
C ILE A 78 15.62 -16.67 6.00
N LEU A 79 14.43 -17.20 6.29
CA LEU A 79 13.71 -18.08 5.36
C LEU A 79 13.39 -17.37 4.05
N HIS A 80 12.92 -16.12 4.12
CA HIS A 80 12.61 -15.33 2.93
C HIS A 80 13.85 -15.10 2.07
N LEU A 81 14.97 -14.72 2.68
CA LEU A 81 16.25 -14.54 1.97
C LEU A 81 16.72 -15.85 1.32
N GLY A 82 16.71 -16.96 2.07
CA GLY A 82 17.13 -18.26 1.55
C GLY A 82 16.27 -18.71 0.37
N VAL A 83 14.95 -18.64 0.50
CA VAL A 83 14.02 -19.01 -0.58
C VAL A 83 14.15 -18.09 -1.79
N ALA A 84 14.34 -16.78 -1.60
CA ALA A 84 14.55 -15.85 -2.72
C ALA A 84 15.83 -16.19 -3.52
N ILE A 85 16.94 -16.49 -2.82
CA ILE A 85 18.20 -16.89 -3.46
C ILE A 85 18.04 -18.22 -4.19
N VAL A 86 17.48 -19.24 -3.52
CA VAL A 86 17.31 -20.58 -4.10
C VAL A 86 16.36 -20.53 -5.30
N LEU A 87 15.20 -19.90 -5.19
CA LEU A 87 14.28 -19.76 -6.32
C LEU A 87 14.88 -18.93 -7.46
N GLY A 88 15.62 -17.87 -7.14
CA GLY A 88 16.33 -17.08 -8.15
C GLY A 88 17.36 -17.92 -8.91
N ALA A 89 18.16 -18.71 -8.20
CA ALA A 89 19.16 -19.60 -8.78
C ALA A 89 18.51 -20.73 -9.61
N VAL A 90 17.47 -21.39 -9.08
CA VAL A 90 16.72 -22.43 -9.78
C VAL A 90 16.07 -21.86 -11.04
N LEU A 91 15.43 -20.70 -10.96
CA LEU A 91 14.79 -20.09 -12.12
C LEU A 91 15.82 -19.67 -13.17
N ALA A 92 16.97 -19.12 -12.77
CA ALA A 92 18.05 -18.81 -13.70
C ALA A 92 18.57 -20.08 -14.39
N PHE A 93 18.82 -21.14 -13.61
CA PHE A 93 19.28 -22.42 -14.14
C PHE A 93 18.27 -23.07 -15.09
N VAL A 94 16.98 -23.11 -14.72
CA VAL A 94 15.92 -23.69 -15.56
C VAL A 94 15.68 -22.87 -16.83
N VAL A 95 15.82 -21.54 -16.78
CA VAL A 95 15.71 -20.71 -17.99
C VAL A 95 16.88 -20.95 -18.94
N GLU A 96 18.08 -21.21 -18.43
CA GLU A 96 19.29 -21.36 -19.23
C GLU A 96 19.51 -22.80 -19.73
N PHE A 97 19.18 -23.80 -18.91
CA PHE A 97 19.47 -25.22 -19.16
C PHE A 97 18.22 -26.12 -19.17
N GLY A 98 17.02 -25.56 -18.96
CA GLY A 98 15.80 -26.36 -18.76
C GLY A 98 15.35 -27.13 -19.99
N GLY A 99 15.63 -26.64 -21.21
CA GLY A 99 15.28 -27.34 -22.45
C GLY A 99 15.92 -28.73 -22.50
N ASP A 100 17.25 -28.78 -22.41
CA ASP A 100 18.04 -30.02 -22.45
C ASP A 100 17.71 -30.96 -21.27
N LEU A 101 17.30 -30.40 -20.13
CA LEU A 101 16.99 -31.15 -18.91
C LEU A 101 15.63 -31.86 -18.98
N ILE A 102 14.68 -31.30 -19.73
CA ILE A 102 13.28 -31.76 -19.80
C ILE A 102 13.03 -32.53 -21.11
N GLU A 103 13.88 -32.35 -22.13
CA GLU A 103 13.83 -33.06 -23.42
C GLU A 103 13.68 -34.60 -23.31
N PRO A 104 14.36 -35.31 -22.38
CA PRO A 104 14.25 -36.76 -22.26
C PRO A 104 12.91 -37.27 -21.74
N PHE A 105 12.05 -36.39 -21.22
CA PHE A 105 10.79 -36.77 -20.59
C PHE A 105 9.60 -36.79 -21.57
N PRO A 106 8.54 -37.56 -21.27
CA PRO A 106 7.29 -37.57 -22.03
C PRO A 106 6.64 -36.18 -22.12
N ASP A 107 5.88 -35.93 -23.19
CA ASP A 107 5.21 -34.65 -23.47
C ASP A 107 4.38 -34.13 -22.29
N GLU A 108 3.72 -35.04 -21.56
CA GLU A 108 2.90 -34.68 -20.40
C GLU A 108 3.74 -34.08 -19.27
N VAL A 109 4.93 -34.65 -19.02
CA VAL A 109 5.86 -34.16 -18.01
C VAL A 109 6.45 -32.82 -18.44
N ARG A 110 6.73 -32.65 -19.74
CA ARG A 110 7.21 -31.39 -20.30
C ARG A 110 6.18 -30.28 -20.15
N GLY A 111 4.92 -30.57 -20.47
CA GLY A 111 3.81 -29.62 -20.30
C GLY A 111 3.64 -29.17 -18.84
N ILE A 112 3.68 -30.11 -17.89
CA ILE A 112 3.64 -29.78 -16.46
C ILE A 112 4.83 -28.91 -16.06
N ALA A 113 6.04 -29.24 -16.52
CA ALA A 113 7.25 -28.47 -16.21
C ALA A 113 7.16 -27.03 -16.73
N VAL A 114 6.64 -26.82 -17.95
CA VAL A 114 6.42 -25.49 -18.54
C VAL A 114 5.41 -24.69 -17.70
N VAL A 115 4.30 -25.30 -17.30
CA VAL A 115 3.30 -24.66 -16.42
C VAL A 115 3.93 -24.18 -15.12
N LEU A 116 4.70 -25.05 -14.46
CA LEU A 116 5.37 -24.73 -13.21
C LEU A 116 6.45 -23.67 -13.39
N GLN A 117 7.19 -23.69 -14.49
CA GLN A 117 8.20 -22.68 -14.82
C GLN A 117 7.57 -21.31 -15.03
N LEU A 118 6.50 -21.21 -15.83
CA LEU A 118 5.78 -19.95 -16.07
C LEU A 118 5.13 -19.41 -14.79
N ALA A 119 4.58 -20.27 -13.95
CA ALA A 119 4.07 -19.89 -12.64
C ALA A 119 5.18 -19.47 -11.65
N ALA A 120 6.37 -20.05 -11.75
CA ALA A 120 7.49 -19.71 -10.88
C ALA A 120 8.00 -18.28 -11.12
N ILE A 121 7.84 -17.71 -12.32
CA ILE A 121 8.27 -16.35 -12.66
C ILE A 121 7.59 -15.29 -11.75
N PRO A 122 6.25 -15.14 -11.74
CA PRO A 122 5.59 -14.16 -10.88
C PRO A 122 5.73 -14.48 -9.40
N ALA A 123 5.79 -15.77 -9.01
CA ALA A 123 6.05 -16.16 -7.63
C ALA A 123 7.42 -15.61 -7.15
N THR A 124 8.47 -15.89 -7.92
CA THR A 124 9.84 -15.46 -7.64
C THR A 124 9.94 -13.94 -7.67
N GLY A 125 9.34 -13.29 -8.67
CA GLY A 125 9.31 -11.83 -8.77
C GLY A 125 8.67 -11.18 -7.54
N TRP A 126 7.53 -11.69 -7.07
CA TRP A 126 6.87 -11.17 -5.88
C TRP A 126 7.70 -11.36 -4.60
N ILE A 127 8.36 -12.50 -4.46
CA ILE A 127 9.26 -12.79 -3.33
C ILE A 127 10.45 -11.82 -3.34
N TRP A 128 11.09 -11.60 -4.49
CA TRP A 128 12.20 -10.64 -4.60
C TRP A 128 11.77 -9.20 -4.32
N LEU A 129 10.61 -8.76 -4.83
CA LEU A 129 10.07 -7.44 -4.55
C LEU A 129 9.83 -7.24 -3.04
N ALA A 130 9.26 -8.24 -2.37
CA ALA A 130 9.04 -8.20 -0.94
C ALA A 130 10.36 -8.20 -0.14
N LEU A 131 11.38 -8.94 -0.61
CA LEU A 131 12.71 -8.94 -0.01
C LEU A 131 13.38 -7.56 -0.12
N ILE A 132 13.32 -6.92 -1.28
CA ILE A 132 13.82 -5.55 -1.47
C ILE A 132 13.11 -4.60 -0.50
N GLY A 133 11.78 -4.70 -0.38
CA GLY A 133 11.02 -3.92 0.60
C GLY A 133 11.53 -4.11 2.04
N ARG A 134 11.82 -5.35 2.45
CA ARG A 134 12.39 -5.66 3.78
C ARG A 134 13.78 -5.05 3.97
N ILE A 135 14.62 -5.09 2.94
CA ILE A 135 15.98 -4.53 2.97
C ILE A 135 15.90 -3.01 3.09
N THR A 136 15.06 -2.36 2.28
CA THR A 136 14.85 -0.91 2.33
C THR A 136 14.31 -0.48 3.69
N ASP A 137 13.35 -1.21 4.25
CA ASP A 137 12.84 -0.95 5.61
C ASP A 137 13.91 -1.12 6.69
N PHE A 138 14.79 -2.12 6.55
CA PHE A 138 15.89 -2.32 7.48
C PHE A 138 16.88 -1.16 7.47
N PHE A 139 17.28 -0.69 6.28
CA PHE A 139 18.16 0.46 6.14
C PHE A 139 17.47 1.74 6.64
N ALA A 140 16.21 1.96 6.30
CA ALA A 140 15.42 3.09 6.80
C ALA A 140 15.37 3.10 8.33
N ARG A 141 15.14 1.95 8.98
CA ARG A 141 15.17 1.81 10.45
C ARG A 141 16.56 2.06 11.03
N ARG A 142 17.62 1.57 10.37
CA ARG A 142 19.01 1.78 10.79
C ARG A 142 19.41 3.25 10.72
N ASP A 143 19.00 3.95 9.67
CA ASP A 143 19.26 5.37 9.49
C ASP A 143 18.40 6.23 10.42
N ALA A 144 17.15 5.82 10.68
CA ALA A 144 16.28 6.43 11.68
C ALA A 144 16.86 6.29 13.10
N LYS A 145 17.63 5.24 13.41
CA LYS A 145 18.35 5.13 14.71
C LYS A 145 19.51 6.13 14.85
N LYS A 146 20.07 6.62 13.74
CA LYS A 146 21.22 7.54 13.74
C LYS A 146 20.81 9.01 13.72
N ARG A 147 19.57 9.31 13.34
CA ARG A 147 19.01 10.66 13.32
C ARG A 147 18.01 10.79 14.47
N PRO A 148 17.89 11.95 15.13
CA PRO A 148 16.75 12.16 16.03
C PRO A 148 15.46 11.91 15.24
N SER A 149 14.60 11.04 15.77
CA SER A 149 13.31 10.72 15.14
C SER A 149 12.55 12.02 14.89
N PRO A 150 12.05 12.25 13.66
CA PRO A 150 11.20 13.39 13.40
C PRO A 150 10.01 13.36 14.36
N VAL A 151 9.78 14.48 15.05
CA VAL A 151 8.74 14.58 16.07
C VAL A 151 7.40 14.72 15.37
N ALA A 152 6.43 13.89 15.74
CA ALA A 152 5.07 14.07 15.26
C ALA A 152 4.48 15.35 15.88
N PRO A 153 3.70 16.15 15.14
CA PRO A 153 3.03 17.30 15.72
C PRO A 153 2.16 16.84 16.89
N GLU A 154 2.23 17.56 18.01
CA GLU A 154 1.51 17.22 19.24
C GLU A 154 0.26 18.10 19.41
N TRP A 155 -0.67 17.61 20.21
CA TRP A 155 -1.80 18.42 20.63
C TRP A 155 -1.35 19.40 21.71
N GLU A 156 -1.45 20.68 21.38
CA GLU A 156 -1.24 21.76 22.33
C GLU A 156 -2.59 22.17 22.93
N ARG A 157 -2.55 22.75 24.13
CA ARG A 157 -3.71 23.45 24.67
C ARG A 157 -3.81 24.79 23.98
N GLU A 158 -5.00 25.15 23.52
CA GLU A 158 -5.19 26.46 22.92
C GLU A 158 -5.00 27.57 23.95
N GLU A 159 -4.40 28.70 23.54
CA GLU A 159 -4.15 29.87 24.40
C GLU A 159 -5.43 30.45 25.02
N SER A 160 -6.55 30.37 24.29
CA SER A 160 -7.89 30.73 24.77
C SER A 160 -8.36 29.87 25.94
N GLY A 161 -7.72 28.71 26.17
CA GLY A 161 -8.18 27.66 27.07
C GLY A 161 -9.31 26.80 26.50
N ASP A 162 -9.89 27.18 25.36
CA ASP A 162 -10.99 26.50 24.69
C ASP A 162 -10.48 25.40 23.75
N GLY A 163 -10.04 24.29 24.35
CA GLY A 163 -9.80 23.08 23.60
C GLY A 163 -8.34 22.80 23.27
N SER A 164 -8.11 22.07 22.18
CA SER A 164 -6.78 21.58 21.78
C SER A 164 -6.57 21.86 20.32
N ILE A 165 -5.37 22.32 20.01
CA ILE A 165 -4.93 22.68 18.66
C ILE A 165 -3.76 21.80 18.26
N VAL A 166 -3.73 21.42 16.99
CA VAL A 166 -2.56 20.82 16.34
C VAL A 166 -2.24 21.63 15.08
N ARG A 167 -0.96 21.88 14.85
CA ARG A 167 -0.46 22.59 13.67
C ARG A 167 0.35 21.62 12.82
N PHE A 168 0.05 21.55 11.54
CA PHE A 168 0.73 20.64 10.62
C PHE A 168 0.69 21.18 9.18
N PRO A 169 1.70 20.88 8.36
CA PRO A 169 1.64 21.14 6.93
C PRO A 169 0.69 20.14 6.25
N ALA A 170 -0.12 20.59 5.31
CA ALA A 170 -0.95 19.71 4.50
C ALA A 170 -1.02 20.17 3.04
N VAL A 171 -1.46 19.28 2.17
CA VAL A 171 -1.90 19.63 0.81
C VAL A 171 -3.41 19.49 0.76
N GLU A 172 -4.11 20.57 0.41
CA GLU A 172 -5.54 20.50 0.15
C GLU A 172 -5.79 19.79 -1.19
N LEU A 173 -6.38 18.60 -1.11
CA LEU A 173 -6.58 17.73 -2.26
C LEU A 173 -7.71 16.75 -2.00
N ARG A 174 -8.63 16.60 -2.95
CA ARG A 174 -9.67 15.55 -2.89
C ARG A 174 -9.08 14.19 -3.27
N LEU A 175 -9.54 13.13 -2.61
CA LEU A 175 -9.12 11.76 -2.93
C LEU A 175 -9.40 11.40 -4.39
N ARG A 176 -10.55 11.81 -4.94
CA ARG A 176 -10.89 11.75 -6.38
C ARG A 176 -9.74 12.21 -7.26
N THR A 177 -9.28 13.43 -7.01
CA THR A 177 -8.26 14.08 -7.81
C THR A 177 -6.94 13.36 -7.69
N LEU A 178 -6.59 12.90 -6.48
CA LEU A 178 -5.40 12.07 -6.27
C LEU A 178 -5.48 10.75 -7.04
N THR A 179 -6.61 10.05 -6.97
CA THR A 179 -6.84 8.78 -7.68
C THR A 179 -6.80 8.98 -9.19
N GLN A 180 -7.48 10.01 -9.71
CA GLN A 180 -7.46 10.36 -11.13
C GLN A 180 -6.04 10.69 -11.61
N ALA A 181 -5.26 11.44 -10.81
CA ALA A 181 -3.87 11.74 -11.13
C ALA A 181 -3.01 10.48 -11.16
N ILE A 182 -3.14 9.59 -10.18
CA ILE A 182 -2.41 8.31 -10.15
C ILE A 182 -2.77 7.46 -11.37
N VAL A 183 -4.07 7.28 -11.66
CA VAL A 183 -4.53 6.50 -12.82
C VAL A 183 -4.01 7.11 -14.12
N GLY A 184 -4.15 8.44 -14.30
CA GLY A 184 -3.65 9.13 -15.48
C GLY A 184 -2.14 8.98 -15.67
N ILE A 185 -1.38 9.12 -14.59
CA ILE A 185 0.08 8.91 -14.59
C ILE A 185 0.43 7.46 -14.97
N THR A 186 -0.27 6.48 -14.40
CA THR A 186 -0.03 5.06 -14.71
C THR A 186 -0.34 4.75 -16.17
N VAL A 187 -1.44 5.27 -16.71
CA VAL A 187 -1.81 5.07 -18.11
C VAL A 187 -0.81 5.74 -19.04
N VAL A 188 -0.52 7.03 -18.85
CA VAL A 188 0.40 7.79 -19.71
C VAL A 188 1.83 7.27 -19.60
N GLY A 189 2.32 7.05 -18.38
CA GLY A 189 3.65 6.48 -18.15
C GLY A 189 3.79 5.06 -18.68
N GLY A 190 2.74 4.25 -18.57
CA GLY A 190 2.68 2.91 -19.14
C GLY A 190 2.72 2.94 -20.67
N LEU A 191 1.91 3.78 -21.31
CA LEU A 191 1.90 3.95 -22.77
C LEU A 191 3.23 4.48 -23.29
N LEU A 192 3.82 5.46 -22.60
CA LEU A 192 5.15 5.96 -22.93
C LEU A 192 6.20 4.86 -22.81
N GLY A 193 6.12 4.02 -21.78
CA GLY A 193 7.02 2.90 -21.61
C GLY A 193 6.89 1.85 -22.72
N VAL A 194 5.66 1.53 -23.12
CA VAL A 194 5.40 0.64 -24.27
C VAL A 194 5.98 1.25 -25.55
N ALA A 195 5.70 2.52 -25.83
CA ALA A 195 6.22 3.21 -27.00
C ALA A 195 7.75 3.23 -27.02
N LEU A 196 8.38 3.43 -25.86
CA LEU A 196 9.85 3.44 -25.72
C LEU A 196 10.45 2.05 -25.96
N VAL A 197 9.81 0.98 -25.47
CA VAL A 197 10.23 -0.40 -25.75
C VAL A 197 10.12 -0.72 -27.23
N ILE A 198 9.02 -0.33 -27.88
CA ILE A 198 8.84 -0.54 -29.33
C ILE A 198 9.87 0.27 -30.14
N ALA A 199 10.10 1.53 -29.78
CA ALA A 199 11.03 2.40 -30.50
C ALA A 199 12.50 2.00 -30.32
N LEU A 200 12.84 1.38 -29.19
CA LEU A 200 14.20 0.96 -28.85
C LEU A 200 14.38 -0.56 -28.93
N ASP A 201 13.60 -1.25 -29.76
CA ASP A 201 13.56 -2.72 -29.83
C ASP A 201 14.95 -3.36 -29.97
N ASP A 202 15.81 -2.83 -30.85
CA ASP A 202 17.19 -3.29 -31.01
C ASP A 202 18.03 -3.20 -29.72
N ILE A 203 17.82 -2.13 -28.94
CA ILE A 203 18.49 -1.93 -27.65
C ILE A 203 17.90 -2.89 -26.62
N VAL A 204 16.58 -3.11 -26.64
CA VAL A 204 15.88 -4.07 -25.77
C VAL A 204 16.43 -5.47 -25.96
N MET A 205 16.55 -5.90 -27.22
CA MET A 205 17.06 -7.23 -27.57
C MET A 205 18.52 -7.43 -27.15
N ARG A 206 19.34 -6.36 -27.18
CA ARG A 206 20.75 -6.40 -26.76
C ARG A 206 20.96 -6.30 -25.26
N MET A 207 20.21 -5.46 -24.56
CA MET A 207 20.34 -5.24 -23.11
C MET A 207 19.65 -6.34 -22.29
N GLY A 208 18.72 -7.07 -22.90
CA GLY A 208 17.92 -8.09 -22.26
C GLY A 208 16.85 -7.51 -21.31
N PRO A 209 15.86 -8.33 -20.92
CA PRO A 209 14.66 -7.85 -20.22
C PRO A 209 14.95 -7.18 -18.87
N ARG A 210 15.96 -7.66 -18.13
CA ARG A 210 16.30 -7.15 -16.79
C ARG A 210 16.79 -5.70 -16.83
N MET A 211 17.68 -5.39 -17.76
CA MET A 211 18.23 -4.04 -17.91
C MET A 211 17.19 -3.08 -18.48
N MET A 212 16.26 -3.58 -19.31
CA MET A 212 15.13 -2.79 -19.80
C MET A 212 14.20 -2.34 -18.67
N ILE A 213 13.86 -3.24 -17.72
CA ILE A 213 13.04 -2.88 -16.56
C ILE A 213 13.71 -1.79 -15.73
N LEU A 214 15.02 -1.93 -15.48
CA LEU A 214 15.78 -0.93 -14.72
C LEU A 214 15.82 0.41 -15.46
N PHE A 215 16.08 0.38 -16.77
CA PHE A 215 16.12 1.57 -17.62
C PHE A 215 14.77 2.28 -17.63
N LEU A 216 13.67 1.55 -17.80
CA LEU A 216 12.32 2.10 -17.78
C LEU A 216 11.98 2.70 -16.40
N GLY A 217 12.39 2.02 -15.33
CA GLY A 217 12.24 2.51 -13.96
C GLY A 217 12.94 3.86 -13.75
N ILE A 218 14.17 3.99 -14.25
CA ILE A 218 14.99 5.20 -14.08
C ILE A 218 14.56 6.33 -15.02
N THR A 219 14.17 6.04 -16.26
CA THR A 219 13.88 7.05 -17.28
C THR A 219 12.43 7.49 -17.30
N VAL A 220 11.49 6.63 -16.89
CA VAL A 220 10.05 6.92 -16.89
C VAL A 220 9.53 7.00 -15.47
N ALA A 221 9.58 5.91 -14.71
CA ALA A 221 8.87 5.83 -13.43
C ALA A 221 9.42 6.82 -12.39
N LEU A 222 10.74 6.90 -12.26
CA LEU A 222 11.39 7.77 -11.28
C LEU A 222 11.17 9.27 -11.57
N PRO A 223 11.38 9.80 -12.80
CA PRO A 223 11.11 11.20 -13.11
C PRO A 223 9.65 11.55 -12.90
N VAL A 224 8.73 10.70 -13.34
CA VAL A 224 7.30 10.88 -13.14
C VAL A 224 6.95 10.97 -11.65
N TYR A 225 7.48 10.05 -10.84
CA TYR A 225 7.30 10.06 -9.38
C TYR A 225 7.87 11.33 -8.74
N LEU A 226 9.07 11.75 -9.13
CA LEU A 226 9.73 12.94 -8.59
C LEU A 226 8.98 14.22 -8.97
N VAL A 227 8.53 14.34 -10.22
CA VAL A 227 7.75 15.49 -10.70
C VAL A 227 6.42 15.56 -9.96
N PHE A 228 5.69 14.44 -9.87
CA PHE A 228 4.42 14.39 -9.15
C PHE A 228 4.59 14.77 -7.67
N THR A 229 5.58 14.19 -7.00
CA THR A 229 5.91 14.50 -5.61
C THR A 229 6.31 15.97 -5.44
N ALA A 230 7.08 16.53 -6.37
CA ALA A 230 7.48 17.93 -6.33
C ALA A 230 6.28 18.87 -6.50
N ILE A 231 5.37 18.56 -7.42
CA ILE A 231 4.13 19.33 -7.64
C ILE A 231 3.28 19.34 -6.37
N LEU A 232 3.05 18.17 -5.75
CA LEU A 232 2.29 18.08 -4.51
C LEU A 232 2.98 18.84 -3.37
N ARG A 233 4.29 18.66 -3.20
CA ARG A 233 5.04 19.33 -2.13
C ARG A 233 5.12 20.84 -2.29
N ARG A 234 5.06 21.36 -3.52
CA ARG A 234 4.96 22.81 -3.78
C ARG A 234 3.62 23.41 -3.33
N ARG A 235 2.57 22.60 -3.27
CA ARG A 235 1.22 23.01 -2.80
C ARG A 235 1.05 22.84 -1.28
N THR A 236 2.13 22.61 -0.54
CA THR A 236 2.08 22.49 0.92
C THR A 236 1.67 23.82 1.54
N VAL A 237 0.59 23.81 2.32
CA VAL A 237 0.09 24.96 3.08
C VAL A 237 0.11 24.66 4.58
N PRO A 238 0.37 25.66 5.44
CA PRO A 238 0.23 25.49 6.88
C PRO A 238 -1.25 25.29 7.22
N CYS A 239 -1.54 24.26 8.01
CA CYS A 239 -2.88 23.97 8.48
C CYS A 239 -2.93 23.90 9.99
N THR A 240 -4.08 24.26 10.55
CA THR A 240 -4.37 24.12 11.97
C THR A 240 -5.70 23.40 12.14
N VAL A 241 -5.77 22.52 13.13
CA VAL A 241 -7.03 21.90 13.53
C VAL A 241 -7.17 22.09 15.02
N ALA A 242 -8.24 22.75 15.45
CA ALA A 242 -8.58 22.93 16.84
C ALA A 242 -9.95 22.33 17.15
N PHE A 243 -10.00 21.49 18.20
CA PHE A 243 -11.24 20.99 18.76
C PHE A 243 -11.59 21.83 19.98
N GLY A 244 -12.53 22.75 19.81
CA GLY A 244 -13.13 23.55 20.88
C GLY A 244 -14.14 22.73 21.70
N ASN A 245 -14.90 23.42 22.55
CA ASN A 245 -15.94 22.79 23.37
C ASN A 245 -17.14 22.28 22.57
N ASP A 246 -17.59 23.05 21.59
CA ASP A 246 -18.80 22.81 20.79
C ASP A 246 -18.58 22.94 19.27
N GLU A 247 -17.36 23.31 18.85
CA GLU A 247 -17.01 23.49 17.44
C GLU A 247 -15.65 22.87 17.07
N LEU A 248 -15.53 22.55 15.79
CA LEU A 248 -14.30 22.21 15.10
C LEU A 248 -13.83 23.43 14.31
N ARG A 249 -12.58 23.84 14.52
CA ARG A 249 -11.96 24.94 13.79
C ARG A 249 -10.83 24.40 12.93
N VAL A 250 -10.87 24.66 11.63
CA VAL A 250 -9.87 24.21 10.65
C VAL A 250 -9.31 25.43 9.94
N GLY A 251 -8.03 25.73 10.18
CA GLY A 251 -7.30 26.74 9.44
C GLY A 251 -6.56 26.12 8.25
N VAL A 252 -6.69 26.71 7.07
CA VAL A 252 -6.01 26.30 5.83
C VAL A 252 -5.36 27.54 5.23
N GLY A 253 -4.04 27.69 5.40
CA GLY A 253 -3.37 28.94 5.05
C GLY A 253 -3.97 30.11 5.86
N ASP A 254 -4.55 31.07 5.15
CA ASP A 254 -5.18 32.26 5.73
C ASP A 254 -6.70 32.08 5.98
N GLU A 255 -7.29 30.99 5.50
CA GLU A 255 -8.72 30.71 5.67
C GLU A 255 -8.99 29.97 6.99
N LEU A 256 -10.05 30.38 7.71
CA LEU A 256 -10.48 29.73 8.94
C LEU A 256 -11.94 29.27 8.82
N HIS A 257 -12.15 27.96 8.84
CA HIS A 257 -13.47 27.35 8.86
C HIS A 257 -13.85 27.00 10.30
N ARG A 258 -14.99 27.51 10.77
CA ARG A 258 -15.59 27.16 12.07
C ARG A 258 -16.84 26.33 11.82
N ILE A 259 -16.85 25.11 12.34
CA ILE A 259 -17.89 24.12 12.09
C ILE A 259 -18.43 23.67 13.45
N PRO A 260 -19.60 24.17 13.86
CA PRO A 260 -20.27 23.69 15.08
C PRO A 260 -20.47 22.17 15.01
N PHE A 261 -20.28 21.44 16.12
CA PHE A 261 -20.43 19.98 16.13
C PHE A 261 -21.84 19.53 15.73
N ARG A 262 -22.85 20.37 15.96
CA ARG A 262 -24.24 20.14 15.50
C ARG A 262 -24.41 20.19 13.97
N GLU A 263 -23.53 20.89 13.28
CA GLU A 263 -23.53 21.09 11.82
C GLU A 263 -22.41 20.28 11.15
N LEU A 264 -21.58 19.59 11.94
CA LEU A 264 -20.59 18.66 11.45
C LEU A 264 -21.31 17.40 10.97
N GLU A 265 -21.05 17.02 9.73
CA GLU A 265 -21.67 15.85 9.09
C GLU A 265 -20.68 14.69 9.08
N PHE A 266 -19.42 14.97 8.78
CA PHE A 266 -18.40 13.96 8.56
C PHE A 266 -17.04 14.41 9.08
N LEU A 267 -16.35 13.53 9.80
CA LEU A 267 -14.95 13.72 10.18
C LEU A 267 -14.18 12.41 9.99
N ARG A 268 -13.13 12.43 9.18
CA ARG A 268 -12.17 11.32 9.08
C ARG A 268 -10.79 11.78 9.53
N TRP A 269 -10.15 10.93 10.32
CA TRP A 269 -8.80 11.13 10.82
C TRP A 269 -7.94 9.90 10.56
N ARG A 270 -6.86 10.07 9.80
CA ARG A 270 -5.85 9.04 9.54
C ARG A 270 -4.47 9.54 9.94
N CYS A 271 -3.83 8.85 10.88
CA CYS A 271 -2.60 9.36 11.51
C CYS A 271 -1.33 9.18 10.67
N ARG A 272 -1.22 8.08 9.92
CA ARG A 272 0.05 7.62 9.33
C ARG A 272 -0.07 7.30 7.84
N SER A 273 1.09 7.07 7.22
CA SER A 273 1.31 6.80 5.77
C SER A 273 1.25 8.08 4.92
N ASP A 274 1.59 7.97 3.63
CA ASP A 274 1.40 9.01 2.62
C ASP A 274 -0.07 9.46 2.53
N TYR A 275 -0.99 8.63 3.01
CA TYR A 275 -2.42 8.95 3.12
C TYR A 275 -2.82 9.56 4.47
N ALA A 276 -1.89 9.90 5.37
CA ALA A 276 -2.21 10.61 6.61
C ALA A 276 -2.98 11.89 6.26
N ARG A 277 -4.22 11.99 6.75
CA ARG A 277 -5.16 13.03 6.31
C ARG A 277 -6.28 13.28 7.29
N ILE A 278 -6.85 14.46 7.16
CA ILE A 278 -8.13 14.84 7.75
C ILE A 278 -9.12 15.13 6.63
N GLU A 279 -10.34 14.63 6.76
CA GLU A 279 -11.48 15.06 5.93
C GLU A 279 -12.56 15.58 6.86
N VAL A 280 -13.14 16.73 6.51
CA VAL A 280 -14.17 17.39 7.31
C VAL A 280 -15.27 17.86 6.39
N ARG A 281 -16.53 17.54 6.73
CA ARG A 281 -17.70 18.10 6.08
C ARG A 281 -18.68 18.64 7.11
N GLY A 282 -19.16 19.86 6.91
CA GLY A 282 -20.17 20.47 7.75
C GLY A 282 -20.16 21.99 7.65
N ALA A 283 -21.27 22.63 8.00
CA ALA A 283 -21.44 24.09 7.96
C ALA A 283 -20.99 24.74 6.61
N GLY A 284 -21.24 24.07 5.49
CA GLY A 284 -20.83 24.52 4.15
C GLY A 284 -19.37 24.27 3.77
N ALA A 285 -18.54 23.74 4.67
CA ALA A 285 -17.17 23.33 4.39
C ALA A 285 -17.11 21.85 3.96
N ASP A 286 -16.26 21.52 2.98
CA ASP A 286 -15.95 20.16 2.51
C ASP A 286 -14.45 20.07 2.22
N LEU A 287 -13.67 19.84 3.28
CA LEU A 287 -12.21 19.93 3.31
C LEU A 287 -11.57 18.55 3.28
N SER A 288 -10.47 18.41 2.54
CA SER A 288 -9.65 17.20 2.51
C SER A 288 -8.17 17.60 2.49
N LEU A 289 -7.49 17.38 3.63
CA LEU A 289 -6.13 17.85 3.87
C LEU A 289 -5.20 16.66 4.08
N PHE A 290 -4.22 16.49 3.18
CA PHE A 290 -3.25 15.40 3.23
C PHE A 290 -1.94 15.87 3.88
N ALA A 291 -1.70 15.43 5.10
CA ALA A 291 -0.43 15.65 5.80
C ALA A 291 0.69 14.77 5.22
N GLY A 292 0.38 13.51 4.89
CA GLY A 292 1.37 12.54 4.41
C GLY A 292 2.00 12.87 3.05
N LEU A 293 1.33 13.69 2.23
CA LEU A 293 1.81 14.15 0.93
C LEU A 293 2.53 15.51 1.00
N ALA A 294 2.41 16.21 2.14
CA ALA A 294 2.98 17.52 2.33
C ALA A 294 4.50 17.43 2.55
N LYS A 295 5.17 18.57 2.38
CA LYS A 295 6.58 18.70 2.76
C LYS A 295 6.67 19.01 4.26
N PRO A 296 7.13 18.08 5.11
CA PRO A 296 7.29 18.37 6.53
C PRO A 296 8.43 19.38 6.78
N PRO A 297 8.30 20.26 7.79
CA PRO A 297 9.41 21.03 8.33
C PRO A 297 10.56 20.12 8.75
N ARG A 298 11.79 20.67 8.74
CA ARG A 298 12.96 19.92 9.21
C ARG A 298 12.75 19.47 10.65
N GLY A 299 12.94 18.18 10.93
CA GLY A 299 12.78 17.61 12.26
C GLY A 299 11.35 17.20 12.64
N PHE A 300 10.37 17.41 11.76
CA PHE A 300 8.98 16.98 11.98
C PHE A 300 8.59 15.85 11.04
N SER A 301 7.68 14.99 11.49
CA SER A 301 7.09 13.96 10.63
C SER A 301 5.89 14.51 9.85
N ALA A 302 5.54 13.86 8.75
CA ALA A 302 4.32 14.12 7.98
C ALA A 302 3.09 13.36 8.54
N GLU A 303 3.16 12.94 9.80
CA GLU A 303 2.09 12.21 10.49
C GLU A 303 1.16 13.19 11.23
N LEU A 304 -0.06 12.73 11.51
CA LEU A 304 -0.98 13.41 12.42
C LEU A 304 -0.97 12.71 13.79
N PRO A 305 -1.09 13.46 14.90
CA PRO A 305 -1.21 12.85 16.22
C PRO A 305 -2.50 12.04 16.34
N ALA A 306 -2.52 11.09 17.26
CA ALA A 306 -3.77 10.43 17.62
C ALA A 306 -4.77 11.46 18.20
N LEU A 307 -6.06 11.29 17.89
CA LEU A 307 -7.10 12.17 18.44
C LEU A 307 -7.12 12.12 19.98
N PRO A 308 -7.30 13.26 20.68
CA PRO A 308 -7.41 13.29 22.13
C PRO A 308 -8.66 12.54 22.60
N ARG A 309 -8.57 11.80 23.72
CA ARG A 309 -9.70 11.02 24.27
C ARG A 309 -10.99 11.83 24.47
N ARG A 310 -10.84 13.11 24.84
CA ARG A 310 -11.97 14.03 25.03
C ARG A 310 -12.74 14.33 23.75
N VAL A 311 -12.10 14.30 22.59
CA VAL A 311 -12.76 14.53 21.28
C VAL A 311 -13.72 13.39 20.99
N TYR A 312 -13.32 12.14 21.24
CA TYR A 312 -14.21 10.99 21.11
C TYR A 312 -15.49 11.16 21.94
N ARG A 313 -15.32 11.50 23.23
CA ARG A 313 -16.46 11.70 24.14
C ARG A 313 -17.37 12.84 23.69
N ARG A 314 -16.82 13.95 23.19
CA ARG A 314 -17.60 15.09 22.71
C ARG A 314 -18.40 14.78 21.45
N LEU A 315 -17.79 14.10 20.48
CA LEU A 315 -18.48 13.69 19.26
C LEU A 315 -19.55 12.63 19.56
N GLU A 316 -19.28 11.69 20.47
CA GLU A 316 -20.28 10.73 20.94
C GLU A 316 -21.47 11.43 21.62
N LEU A 317 -21.22 12.42 22.48
CA LEU A 317 -22.29 13.24 23.10
C LEU A 317 -23.08 14.08 22.08
N ALA A 318 -22.44 14.47 20.97
CA ALA A 318 -23.09 15.14 19.84
C ALA A 318 -23.85 14.17 18.91
N GLY A 319 -23.90 12.86 19.23
CA GLY A 319 -24.66 11.86 18.49
C GLY A 319 -23.91 11.24 17.30
N PHE A 320 -22.60 11.40 17.20
CA PHE A 320 -21.81 10.80 16.12
C PHE A 320 -21.60 9.31 16.32
N THR A 321 -21.67 8.56 15.21
CA THR A 321 -21.30 7.16 15.17
C THR A 321 -19.82 7.00 14.83
N LEU A 322 -19.11 6.18 15.61
CA LEU A 322 -17.68 5.93 15.45
C LEU A 322 -17.44 4.66 14.65
N GLU A 323 -16.84 4.81 13.48
CA GLU A 323 -16.36 3.70 12.65
C GLU A 323 -14.83 3.62 12.73
N LYS A 324 -14.33 2.51 13.28
CA LYS A 324 -12.90 2.20 13.28
C LYS A 324 -12.60 1.16 12.22
N ALA A 325 -11.67 1.48 11.32
CA ALA A 325 -11.10 0.46 10.44
C ALA A 325 -10.38 -0.62 11.29
N ARG A 326 -10.28 -1.86 10.76
CA ARG A 326 -9.79 -3.06 11.47
C ARG A 326 -8.42 -2.95 12.17
N ARG A 327 -7.63 -1.91 11.90
CA ARG A 327 -6.32 -1.65 12.54
C ARG A 327 -6.26 -0.36 13.35
N GLY A 328 -7.37 0.37 13.50
CA GLY A 328 -7.42 1.67 14.20
C GLY A 328 -6.66 2.80 13.50
N GLU A 329 -6.10 2.54 12.31
CA GLU A 329 -5.32 3.52 11.52
C GLU A 329 -6.19 4.63 10.93
N VAL A 330 -7.47 4.35 10.73
CA VAL A 330 -8.47 5.29 10.21
C VAL A 330 -9.65 5.32 11.17
N ILE A 331 -9.95 6.53 11.63
CA ILE A 331 -11.08 6.84 12.50
C ILE A 331 -12.04 7.68 11.68
N THR A 332 -13.30 7.26 11.60
CA THR A 332 -14.35 8.00 10.92
C THR A 332 -15.49 8.24 11.89
N PHE A 333 -15.94 9.50 12.00
CA PHE A 333 -17.14 9.90 12.70
C PHE A 333 -18.17 10.35 11.67
N ARG A 334 -19.39 9.83 11.79
CA ARG A 334 -20.53 10.22 10.96
C ARG A 334 -21.62 10.81 11.83
N GLY A 335 -22.09 11.99 11.45
CA GLY A 335 -23.15 12.70 12.14
C GLY A 335 -24.51 12.04 11.90
N PRO A 336 -25.51 12.33 12.75
CA PRO A 336 -26.85 11.75 12.66
C PRO A 336 -27.61 12.16 11.38
N SER A 337 -27.22 13.26 10.74
CA SER A 337 -27.78 13.76 9.48
C SER A 337 -27.22 13.08 8.22
N GLU A 338 -26.14 12.31 8.32
CA GLU A 338 -25.52 11.62 7.18
C GLU A 338 -26.02 10.16 7.10
N PRO A 339 -26.84 9.77 6.10
CA PRO A 339 -27.33 8.40 6.00
C PRO A 339 -26.18 7.41 5.73
N ALA A 340 -26.21 6.28 6.44
CA ALA A 340 -25.20 5.20 6.32
C ALA A 340 -25.02 4.66 4.88
N SER A 341 -25.95 4.94 3.97
CA SER A 341 -25.93 4.51 2.56
C SER A 341 -25.18 5.46 1.62
N ARG A 342 -24.82 6.69 2.03
CA ARG A 342 -24.01 7.58 1.20
C ARG A 342 -22.56 7.11 1.27
N ALA A 343 -22.11 6.47 0.18
CA ALA A 343 -20.71 6.16 0.01
C ALA A 343 -19.90 7.45 0.23
N PRO A 344 -18.77 7.40 0.97
CA PRO A 344 -17.90 8.55 1.10
C PRO A 344 -17.62 9.06 -0.31
N ALA A 345 -17.60 10.38 -0.52
CA ALA A 345 -17.31 10.95 -1.83
C ALA A 345 -15.90 10.49 -2.28
N HIS A 346 -15.87 9.36 -2.98
CA HIS A 346 -14.72 8.63 -3.49
C HIS A 346 -14.04 9.40 -4.56
#